data_AF-A0A1C3RDN8-F1
#
_entry.id   AF-A0A1C3RDN8-F1
#
_cell.length_a   1.000
_cell.length_b   1.000
_cell.length_c   1.000
_cell.angle_alpha   90.00
_cell.angle_beta   90.00
_cell.angle_gamma   90.00
#
_symmetry.space_group_name_H-M   'P 1'
#
loop_
_entity.id
_entity.type
_entity.pdbx_description
1 polymer ?
#
loop_
_entity_poly.entity_id
_entity_poly.type
_entity_poly.pdbx_seq_one_letter_code
_entity_poly.pdbx_strand_id
1 'polypeptide(L)'
;MTITYIQTEQGQVQADEVTKPDQRTFREAWQLNGAVIEVDMEKARTIWRDKIRQARMPELDRLDAQYMKALEAGDGTLQQSIATQKQALRDATADPAIESATTPQELEAIQPAGLSVS
;
A
#
# COMPACT_ATOMS: atom_id res chain seq x y z
N MET A 1 -23.80 -10.47 -26.57
CA MET A 1 -23.04 -10.88 -25.38
C MET A 1 -21.83 -9.97 -25.26
N THR A 2 -21.52 -9.50 -24.06
CA THR A 2 -20.35 -8.65 -23.82
C THR A 2 -19.19 -9.54 -23.36
N ILE A 3 -18.14 -9.64 -24.16
CA ILE A 3 -16.91 -10.37 -23.78
C ILE A 3 -16.06 -9.41 -22.95
N THR A 4 -15.63 -9.84 -21.77
CA THR A 4 -14.78 -9.04 -20.87
C THR A 4 -13.34 -9.52 -20.97
N TYR A 5 -12.41 -8.58 -21.16
CA TYR A 5 -10.98 -8.88 -21.23
C TYR A 5 -10.25 -8.37 -19.99
N ILE A 6 -9.27 -9.15 -19.52
CA ILE A 6 -8.34 -8.74 -18.47
C ILE A 6 -7.02 -8.36 -19.15
N GLN A 7 -6.63 -7.10 -18.99
CA GLN A 7 -5.31 -6.61 -19.38
C GLN A 7 -4.27 -7.02 -18.33
N THR A 8 -3.22 -7.70 -18.76
CA THR A 8 -1.99 -8.00 -18.01
C THR A 8 -0.80 -7.40 -18.76
N GLU A 9 0.39 -7.39 -18.17
CA GLU A 9 1.59 -6.94 -18.90
C GLU A 9 1.94 -7.79 -20.13
N GLN A 10 1.47 -9.03 -20.17
CA GLN A 10 1.74 -9.99 -21.23
C GLN A 10 0.68 -9.95 -22.35
N GLY A 11 -0.37 -9.14 -22.21
CA GLY A 11 -1.43 -8.97 -23.20
C GLY A 11 -2.83 -8.97 -22.60
N GLN A 12 -3.82 -9.33 -23.42
CA GLN A 12 -5.21 -9.42 -23.00
C GLN A 12 -5.71 -10.87 -23.03
N VAL A 13 -6.43 -11.29 -21.99
CA VAL A 13 -7.03 -12.62 -21.89
C VAL A 13 -8.54 -12.49 -21.68
N GLN A 14 -9.33 -13.40 -22.24
CA GLN A 14 -10.77 -13.41 -21.96
C GLN A 14 -11.02 -13.84 -20.51
N ALA A 15 -11.87 -13.10 -19.81
CA ALA A 15 -12.03 -13.25 -18.36
C ALA A 15 -12.71 -14.56 -17.92
N ASP A 16 -13.39 -15.23 -18.84
CA ASP A 16 -14.05 -16.53 -18.69
C ASP A 16 -13.15 -17.72 -19.04
N GLU A 17 -11.99 -17.47 -19.68
CA GLU A 17 -11.00 -18.49 -20.01
C GLU A 17 -9.90 -18.64 -18.94
N VAL A 18 -9.92 -17.80 -17.89
CA VAL A 18 -8.88 -17.78 -16.86
C VAL A 18 -9.44 -17.72 -15.43
N THR A 19 -8.70 -18.33 -14.50
CA THR A 19 -8.93 -18.14 -13.06
C THR A 19 -8.14 -16.93 -12.58
N LYS A 20 -8.75 -16.04 -11.79
CA LYS A 20 -8.12 -14.80 -11.29
C LYS A 20 -8.25 -14.66 -9.77
N PRO A 21 -7.38 -13.87 -9.12
CA PRO A 21 -7.55 -13.54 -7.71
C PRO A 21 -8.85 -12.76 -7.45
N ASP A 22 -9.49 -13.03 -6.31
CA ASP A 22 -10.74 -12.36 -5.91
C ASP A 22 -10.52 -10.87 -5.62
N GLN A 23 -9.40 -10.54 -4.98
CA GLN A 23 -9.04 -9.18 -4.62
C GLN A 23 -8.29 -8.48 -5.76
N ARG A 24 -8.64 -7.21 -6.00
CA ARG A 24 -8.08 -6.39 -7.09
C ARG A 24 -7.00 -5.41 -6.63
N THR A 25 -6.65 -5.40 -5.34
CA THR A 25 -5.63 -4.53 -4.73
C THR A 25 -4.30 -4.56 -5.49
N PHE A 26 -3.90 -5.76 -5.94
CA PHE A 26 -2.64 -5.99 -6.66
C PHE A 26 -2.86 -6.30 -8.14
N ARG A 27 -3.92 -5.76 -8.75
CA ARG A 27 -4.21 -5.99 -10.17
C ARG A 27 -3.03 -5.61 -11.08
N GLU A 28 -2.28 -4.58 -10.70
CA GLU A 28 -1.09 -4.13 -11.44
C GLU A 28 0.12 -5.08 -11.30
N ALA A 29 0.07 -6.04 -10.37
CA ALA A 29 1.03 -7.12 -10.22
C ALA A 29 0.54 -8.46 -10.79
N TRP A 30 -0.57 -8.48 -11.54
CA TRP A 30 -1.09 -9.71 -12.13
C TRP A 30 -0.23 -10.19 -13.29
N GLN A 31 0.17 -11.46 -13.24
CA GLN A 31 0.90 -12.13 -14.32
C GLN A 31 0.18 -13.42 -14.74
N LEU A 32 0.33 -13.80 -16.01
CA LEU A 32 -0.29 -15.02 -16.53
C LEU A 32 0.67 -16.21 -16.36
N ASN A 33 0.14 -17.28 -15.78
CA ASN A 33 0.79 -18.58 -15.65
C ASN A 33 -0.14 -19.64 -16.27
N GLY A 34 -0.03 -19.83 -17.59
CA GLY A 34 -0.94 -20.66 -18.36
C GLY A 34 -2.36 -20.09 -18.37
N ALA A 35 -3.32 -20.80 -17.77
CA ALA A 35 -4.72 -20.37 -17.65
C ALA A 35 -5.05 -19.73 -16.28
N VAL A 36 -4.03 -19.46 -15.45
CA VAL A 36 -4.20 -18.88 -14.12
C VAL A 36 -3.52 -17.52 -14.08
N ILE A 37 -4.20 -16.53 -13.53
CA ILE A 37 -3.60 -15.25 -13.15
C ILE A 37 -3.12 -15.37 -11.70
N GLU A 38 -1.84 -15.16 -11.50
CA GLU A 38 -1.21 -15.10 -10.18
C GLU A 38 -0.69 -13.69 -9.89
N VAL A 39 -0.33 -13.44 -8.63
CA VAL A 39 0.22 -12.15 -8.20
C VAL A 39 1.74 -12.25 -8.14
N ASP A 40 2.43 -11.42 -8.90
CA ASP A 40 3.87 -11.18 -8.76
C ASP A 40 4.12 -10.48 -7.42
N MET A 41 4.69 -11.22 -6.46
CA MET A 41 4.92 -10.70 -5.11
C MET A 41 5.97 -9.58 -5.07
N GLU A 42 6.92 -9.53 -6.00
CA GLU A 42 7.89 -8.44 -6.06
C GLU A 42 7.21 -7.12 -6.44
N LYS A 43 6.35 -7.16 -7.46
CA LYS A 43 5.54 -6.00 -7.85
C LYS A 43 4.50 -5.66 -6.79
N ALA A 44 3.86 -6.65 -6.19
CA ALA A 44 2.88 -6.43 -5.13
C ALA A 44 3.47 -5.69 -3.92
N ARG A 45 4.70 -6.06 -3.48
CA ARG A 45 5.43 -5.33 -2.44
C ARG A 45 5.65 -3.86 -2.83
N THR A 46 6.02 -3.61 -4.08
CA THR A 46 6.25 -2.24 -4.60
C THR A 46 4.96 -1.42 -4.58
N ILE A 47 3.88 -1.97 -5.12
CA ILE A 47 2.54 -1.35 -5.09
C ILE A 47 2.10 -1.07 -3.65
N TRP A 48 2.33 -2.00 -2.72
CA TRP A 48 1.94 -1.81 -1.33
C TRP A 48 2.68 -0.66 -0.67
N ARG A 49 4.00 -0.52 -0.90
CA ARG A 49 4.76 0.64 -0.43
C ARG A 49 4.21 1.94 -0.99
N ASP A 50 3.78 1.97 -2.25
CA ASP A 50 3.18 3.17 -2.85
C ASP A 50 1.82 3.50 -2.24
N LYS A 51 0.97 2.49 -1.98
CA LYS A 51 -0.28 2.68 -1.25
C LYS A 51 -0.05 3.22 0.17
N ILE A 52 0.96 2.72 0.90
CA ILE A 52 1.37 3.27 2.20
C ILE A 52 1.80 4.75 2.06
N ARG A 53 2.59 5.08 1.02
CA ARG A 53 3.01 6.46 0.75
C ARG A 53 1.83 7.38 0.51
N GLN A 54 0.82 6.93 -0.23
CA GLN A 54 -0.40 7.68 -0.48
C GLN A 54 -1.22 7.86 0.80
N ALA A 55 -1.42 6.77 1.56
CA ALA A 55 -2.21 6.79 2.80
C ALA A 55 -1.61 7.71 3.88
N ARG A 56 -0.28 7.81 3.98
CA ARG A 56 0.37 8.67 4.98
C ARG A 56 0.35 10.17 4.66
N MET A 57 0.11 10.57 3.41
CA MET A 57 0.11 11.99 3.02
C MET A 57 -0.86 12.85 3.86
N PRO A 58 -2.17 12.54 3.95
CA PRO A 58 -3.10 13.35 4.73
C PRO A 58 -2.76 13.38 6.23
N GLU A 59 -2.23 12.28 6.77
CA GLU A 59 -1.80 12.23 8.17
C GLU A 59 -0.55 13.06 8.44
N LEU A 60 0.41 13.07 7.51
CA LEU A 60 1.58 13.95 7.60
C LEU A 60 1.17 15.42 7.55
N ASP A 61 0.27 15.80 6.65
CA ASP A 61 -0.25 17.18 6.56
C ASP A 61 -0.97 17.60 7.85
N ARG A 62 -1.78 16.69 8.42
CA ARG A 62 -2.47 16.91 9.70
C ARG A 62 -1.47 17.10 10.85
N LEU A 63 -0.41 16.29 10.89
CA LEU A 63 0.63 16.38 11.91
C LEU A 63 1.49 17.64 11.72
N ASP A 64 1.74 18.08 10.49
CA ASP A 64 2.43 19.34 10.20
C ASP A 64 1.67 20.55 10.75
N ALA A 65 0.35 20.60 10.54
CA ALA A 65 -0.47 21.66 11.11
C ALA A 65 -0.44 21.67 12.65
N GLN A 66 -0.43 20.50 13.30
CA GLN A 66 -0.31 20.39 14.76
C GLN A 66 1.08 20.79 15.26
N TYR A 67 2.12 20.43 14.52
CA TYR A 67 3.49 20.79 14.88
C TYR A 67 3.65 22.31 14.91
N MET A 68 3.11 23.01 13.90
CA MET A 68 3.14 24.48 13.87
C MET A 68 2.41 25.11 15.05
N LYS A 69 1.25 24.59 15.45
CA LYS A 69 0.54 25.07 16.65
C LYS A 69 1.34 24.84 17.93
N ALA A 70 1.98 23.67 18.06
CA ALA A 70 2.82 23.35 19.21
C ALA A 70 4.07 24.26 19.26
N LEU A 71 4.63 24.58 18.09
CA LEU A 71 5.74 25.53 17.97
C LEU A 71 5.34 26.94 18.41
N GLU A 72 4.21 27.45 17.91
CA GLU A 72 3.67 28.77 18.29
C GLU A 72 3.33 28.85 19.79
N ALA A 73 2.91 27.75 20.40
CA ALA A 73 2.64 27.64 21.83
C ALA A 73 3.89 27.44 22.70
N GLY A 74 5.06 27.20 22.11
CA GLY A 74 6.29 26.87 22.84
C GLY A 74 6.27 25.49 23.52
N ASP A 75 5.39 24.58 23.09
CA ASP A 75 5.25 23.25 23.68
C ASP A 75 6.25 22.25 23.06
N GLY A 76 7.45 22.18 23.64
CA GLY A 76 8.52 21.29 23.19
C GLY A 76 8.20 19.80 23.35
N THR A 77 7.39 19.42 24.34
CA THR A 77 6.99 18.03 24.56
C THR A 77 6.07 17.56 23.43
N LEU A 78 5.09 18.38 23.05
CA LEU A 78 4.19 18.08 21.95
C LEU A 78 4.92 18.07 20.60
N GLN A 79 5.83 19.02 20.37
CA GLN A 79 6.68 19.03 19.17
C GLN A 79 7.46 17.71 19.00
N GLN A 80 8.09 17.23 20.07
CA GLN A 80 8.85 15.97 20.04
C GLN A 80 7.95 14.76 19.76
N SER A 81 6.77 14.70 20.40
CA SER A 81 5.79 13.64 20.16
C SER A 81 5.34 13.59 18.70
N ILE A 82 5.01 14.75 18.11
CA ILE A 82 4.58 14.85 16.71
C ILE A 82 5.72 14.48 15.76
N ALA A 83 6.95 14.91 16.05
CA ALA A 83 8.12 14.53 15.25
C ALA A 83 8.32 13.00 15.20
N THR A 84 8.18 12.33 16.35
CA THR A 84 8.23 10.86 16.42
C THR A 84 7.10 10.20 15.62
N GLN A 85 5.88 10.70 15.70
CA GLN A 85 4.75 10.18 14.91
C GLN A 85 4.99 10.33 13.40
N LYS A 86 5.47 11.50 12.96
CA LYS A 86 5.83 11.74 11.55
C LYS A 86 6.93 10.80 11.08
N GLN A 87 7.90 10.50 11.94
CA GLN A 87 8.97 9.56 11.61
C GLN A 87 8.43 8.13 11.46
N ALA A 88 7.57 7.67 12.37
CA ALA A 88 6.93 6.36 12.27
C ALA A 88 6.14 6.19 10.95
N LEU A 89 5.41 7.22 10.51
CA LEU A 89 4.72 7.21 9.21
C LEU A 89 5.68 7.11 8.02
N ARG A 90 6.88 7.70 8.13
CA ARG A 90 7.90 7.63 7.07
C ARG A 90 8.55 6.25 7.03
N ASP A 91 8.85 5.70 8.20
CA ASP A 91 9.50 4.40 8.35
C ASP A 91 8.60 3.24 7.97
N ALA A 92 7.27 3.42 8.00
CA ALA A 92 6.29 2.43 7.60
C ALA A 92 6.54 1.77 6.22
N THR A 93 7.16 2.49 5.27
CA THR A 93 7.49 1.92 3.94
C THR A 93 8.69 0.98 3.95
N ALA A 94 9.45 0.97 5.03
CA ALA A 94 10.64 0.13 5.25
C ALA A 94 10.38 -1.00 6.26
N ASP A 95 9.11 -1.26 6.60
CA ASP A 95 8.75 -2.35 7.50
C ASP A 95 9.24 -3.70 6.92
N PRO A 96 10.10 -4.46 7.64
CA PRO A 96 10.62 -5.73 7.15
C PRO A 96 9.54 -6.80 6.92
N ALA A 97 8.34 -6.63 7.48
CA ALA A 97 7.19 -7.48 7.18
C ALA A 97 6.79 -7.38 5.70
N ILE A 98 7.00 -6.22 5.05
CA ILE A 98 6.69 -6.04 3.62
C ILE A 98 7.58 -6.95 2.79
N GLU A 99 8.89 -7.00 3.08
CA GLU A 99 9.82 -7.89 2.36
C GLU A 99 9.55 -9.37 2.65
N SER A 100 9.11 -9.67 3.87
CA SER A 100 8.87 -11.04 4.33
C SER A 100 7.54 -11.61 3.83
N ALA A 101 6.62 -10.77 3.36
CA ALA A 101 5.32 -11.21 2.86
C ALA A 101 5.45 -12.04 1.58
N THR A 102 4.84 -13.21 1.60
CA THR A 102 4.81 -14.21 0.54
C THR A 102 3.45 -14.33 -0.15
N THR A 103 2.41 -13.73 0.44
CA THR A 103 1.05 -13.70 -0.12
C THR A 103 0.47 -12.28 -0.16
N PRO A 104 -0.48 -12.02 -1.09
CA PRO A 104 -1.24 -10.75 -1.10
C PRO A 104 -1.95 -10.46 0.23
N GLN A 105 -2.48 -11.49 0.88
CA GLN A 105 -3.18 -11.37 2.16
C GLN A 105 -2.25 -10.96 3.29
N GLU A 106 -1.02 -11.50 3.31
CA GLU A 106 0.02 -11.06 4.24
C GLU A 106 0.39 -9.59 4.02
N LEU A 107 0.47 -9.13 2.76
CA LEU A 107 0.71 -7.72 2.47
C LEU A 107 -0.42 -6.82 2.95
N GLU A 108 -1.67 -7.15 2.64
CA GLU A 108 -2.84 -6.36 3.07
C GLU A 108 -2.97 -6.29 4.61
N ALA A 109 -2.48 -7.31 5.33
CA ALA A 109 -2.45 -7.31 6.78
C ALA A 109 -1.45 -6.31 7.38
N ILE A 110 -0.47 -5.84 6.59
CA ILE A 110 0.52 -4.85 7.03
C ILE A 110 -0.14 -3.47 6.99
N GLN A 111 -0.71 -3.07 8.13
CA GLN A 111 -1.36 -1.78 8.33
C GLN A 111 -0.54 -0.95 9.33
N PRO A 112 0.27 0.01 8.86
CA PRO A 112 1.04 0.88 9.74
C PRO A 112 0.13 1.64 10.72
N ALA A 113 0.62 1.84 11.94
CA ALA A 113 -0.18 2.47 12.99
C ALA A 113 -0.74 3.84 12.55
N GLY A 114 -2.06 4.01 12.71
CA GLY A 114 -2.76 5.24 12.33
C GLY A 114 -3.05 5.39 10.84
N LEU A 115 -2.74 4.39 10.00
CA LEU A 115 -3.11 4.36 8.59
C LEU A 115 -4.14 3.27 8.31
N SER A 116 -4.98 3.53 7.30
CA SER A 116 -5.78 2.51 6.64
C SER A 116 -5.38 2.49 5.18
N VAL A 117 -4.70 1.42 4.77
CA VAL A 117 -4.17 1.23 3.42
C VAL A 117 -5.07 0.26 2.66
N SER A 118 -5.47 0.66 1.45
CA SER A 118 -6.35 -0.10 0.56
C SER A 118 -5.89 -0.01 -0.88
#